data_AF-A0A520C1I5-F1
#
_entry.id   AF-A0A520C1I5-F1
#
_cell.length_a   1.000
_cell.length_b   1.000
_cell.length_c   1.000
_cell.angle_alpha   90.00
_cell.angle_beta   90.00
_cell.angle_gamma   90.00
#
_symmetry.space_group_name_H-M   'P 1'
#
loop_
_entity.id
_entity.type
_entity.pdbx_description
1 polymer ?
#
loop_
_entity_poly.entity_id
_entity_poly.type
_entity_poly.pdbx_seq_one_letter_code
_entity_poly.pdbx_strand_id
1 'polypeptide(L)' 'MKVIKIFSIILFSVVYAKAQVQLPIEPIFQNTYNKETRSVSGKPGKNYWQNSSKYDLKVDFNPSTRLLKGKVD' A
#
# COMPACT_ATOMS: atom_id res chain seq x y z
N MET A 1 -29.32 15.09 32.40
CA MET A 1 -27.98 15.52 32.86
C MET A 1 -26.93 14.41 32.88
N LYS A 2 -27.21 13.20 33.41
CA LYS A 2 -26.24 12.08 33.46
C LYS A 2 -25.71 11.67 32.07
N VAL A 3 -26.60 11.56 31.07
CA VAL A 3 -26.25 11.17 29.70
C VAL A 3 -25.32 12.18 29.02
N ILE A 4 -25.56 13.48 29.23
CA ILE A 4 -24.70 14.56 28.72
C ILE A 4 -23.31 14.47 29.35
N LYS A 5 -23.21 14.21 30.66
CA LYS A 5 -21.93 14.03 31.35
C LYS A 5 -21.15 12.81 30.83
N ILE A 6 -21.84 11.69 30.58
CA ILE A 6 -21.22 10.48 30.01
C ILE A 6 -20.71 10.76 28.59
N PHE A 7 -21.50 11.45 27.77
CA PHE A 7 -21.11 11.81 26.41
C PHE A 7 -19.89 12.74 26.40
N SER A 8 -19.83 13.73 27.30
CA SER A 8 -18.66 14.59 27.46
C SER A 8 -17.41 13.79 27.85
N ILE A 9 -17.51 12.83 28.76
CA ILE A 9 -16.38 11.98 29.17
C ILE A 9 -15.85 11.15 28.00
N ILE A 10 -16.75 10.57 27.19
CA ILE A 10 -16.37 9.80 26.00
C ILE A 10 -15.67 10.70 24.98
N LEU A 11 -16.19 11.91 24.75
CA LEU A 11 -15.61 12.86 23.79
C LEU A 11 -14.17 13.29 24.19
N PHE A 12 -13.92 13.50 25.49
CA PHE A 12 -12.58 13.84 25.99
C PHE A 12 -11.59 12.67 25.86
N SER A 13 -12.06 11.41 25.94
CA SER A 13 -11.19 10.23 25.86
C SER A 13 -10.59 10.00 24.46
N VAL A 14 -11.26 10.45 23.40
CA VAL A 14 -10.81 10.28 22.00
C VAL A 14 -9.55 11.11 21.71
N VAL A 15 -9.35 12.24 22.41
CA VAL A 15 -8.20 13.13 22.19
C VAL A 15 -6.88 12.49 22.64
N TYR A 16 -6.93 11.58 23.62
CA TYR A 16 -5.76 10.89 24.18
C TYR A 16 -5.45 9.55 23.50
N ALA A 17 -6.24 9.13 22.51
CA ALA A 17 -6.08 7.85 21.82
C ALA A 17 -4.99 7.90 20.72
N LYS A 18 -3.75 8.26 21.08
CA LYS A 18 -2.58 8.19 20.19
C LYS A 18 -1.72 6.96 20.54
N ALA A 19 -2.25 5.77 20.28
CA ALA A 19 -1.57 4.49 20.57
C ALA A 19 -0.61 4.04 19.45
N GLN A 20 -0.67 4.65 18.27
CA GLN A 20 0.17 4.27 17.13
C GLN A 20 1.55 4.93 17.26
N VAL A 21 2.57 4.12 17.51
CA VAL A 21 3.97 4.56 17.47
C VAL A 21 4.39 4.68 16.01
N GLN A 22 4.88 5.85 15.62
CA GLN A 22 5.53 6.01 14.32
C GLN A 22 6.80 5.16 14.31
N LEU A 23 6.86 4.14 13.45
CA LEU A 23 8.05 3.33 13.31
C LEU A 23 9.19 4.19 12.75
N PRO A 24 10.42 4.04 13.27
CA PRO A 24 11.58 4.71 12.71
C PRO A 24 11.76 4.27 11.26
N ILE A 25 12.05 5.24 10.41
CA ILE A 25 12.38 5.01 9.00
C ILE A 25 13.90 4.92 8.93
N GLU A 26 14.43 3.87 8.30
CA GLU A 26 15.86 3.75 8.10
C GLU A 26 16.36 4.89 7.20
N PRO A 27 17.50 5.54 7.52
CA PRO A 27 18.01 6.69 6.77
C PRO A 27 18.16 6.46 5.26
N ILE A 28 18.38 5.20 4.84
CA ILE A 28 18.48 4.82 3.44
C ILE A 28 17.18 5.12 2.65
N PHE A 29 16.02 5.04 3.29
CA PHE A 29 14.73 5.34 2.67
C PHE A 29 14.44 6.83 2.58
N GLN A 30 15.08 7.67 3.41
CA GLN A 30 14.89 9.11 3.37
C GLN A 30 15.23 9.68 1.98
N ASN A 31 16.30 9.19 1.38
CA ASN A 31 16.69 9.57 0.02
C ASN A 31 15.67 9.15 -1.03
N THR A 32 14.96 8.04 -0.83
CA THR A 32 13.92 7.57 -1.77
C THR A 32 12.67 8.43 -1.72
N TYR A 33 12.35 8.98 -0.54
CA TYR A 33 11.23 9.92 -0.37
C TYR A 33 11.59 11.31 -0.90
N ASN A 34 12.79 11.81 -0.57
CA ASN A 34 13.27 13.10 -1.08
C ASN A 34 13.38 13.14 -2.61
N LYS A 35 13.76 12.01 -3.22
CA LYS A 35 13.80 11.86 -4.69
C LYS A 35 12.46 11.44 -5.30
N GLU A 36 11.44 11.25 -4.47
CA GLU A 36 10.09 10.83 -4.86
C GLU A 36 10.07 9.55 -5.73
N THR A 37 11.00 8.64 -5.48
CA THR A 37 11.01 7.30 -6.07
C THR A 37 10.17 6.33 -5.25
N ARG A 38 9.89 6.60 -3.97
CA ARG A 38 8.94 5.84 -3.14
C ARG A 38 8.06 6.78 -2.33
N SER A 39 6.88 6.33 -1.91
CA SER A 39 6.05 7.00 -0.90
C SER A 39 6.21 6.37 0.48
N VAL A 40 5.88 7.13 1.53
CA VAL A 40 5.78 6.62 2.91
C VAL A 40 4.72 5.51 3.07
N SER A 41 3.76 5.44 2.14
CA SER A 41 2.76 4.37 2.07
C SER A 41 3.24 3.11 1.32
N GLY A 42 4.50 3.09 0.87
CA GLY A 42 5.09 1.96 0.14
C GLY A 42 4.76 1.91 -1.36
N LYS A 43 3.97 2.87 -1.87
CA LYS A 43 3.65 2.96 -3.30
C LYS A 43 4.85 3.50 -4.08
N PRO A 44 5.01 3.13 -5.36
CA PRO A 44 5.91 3.82 -6.28
C PRO A 44 5.66 5.34 -6.24
N GLY A 45 6.72 6.12 -6.10
CA GLY A 45 6.64 7.58 -6.19
C GLY A 45 6.57 8.05 -7.65
N LYS A 46 6.35 9.35 -7.85
CA LYS A 46 6.19 9.94 -9.19
C LYS A 46 7.43 9.77 -10.09
N ASN A 47 8.61 9.70 -9.49
CA ASN A 47 9.89 9.50 -10.18
C ASN A 47 10.34 8.03 -10.18
N TYR A 48 9.50 7.09 -9.72
CA TYR A 48 9.82 5.68 -9.76
C TYR A 48 9.79 5.18 -11.20
N TRP A 49 10.92 4.67 -11.67
CA TRP A 49 10.99 4.04 -12.97
C TRP A 49 10.15 2.75 -12.97
N GLN A 50 9.14 2.70 -13.83
CA GLN A 50 8.29 1.54 -14.03
C GLN A 50 8.47 1.06 -15.46
N ASN A 51 8.99 -0.15 -15.60
CA ASN A 51 8.99 -0.81 -16.89
C ASN A 51 7.61 -1.45 -17.09
N SER A 52 6.94 -1.06 -18.18
CA SER A 52 5.71 -1.68 -18.64
C SER A 52 5.93 -2.24 -20.03
N SER A 53 5.42 -3.44 -20.29
CA SER A 53 5.44 -4.05 -21.62
C SER A 53 4.04 -4.49 -21.99
N LYS A 54 3.69 -4.38 -23.27
CA LYS A 54 2.45 -4.86 -23.83
C LYS A 54 2.74 -6.12 -24.62
N TYR A 55 2.03 -7.20 -24.31
CA TYR A 55 2.15 -8.47 -25.00
C TYR A 55 0.78 -8.92 -25.49
N ASP A 56 0.73 -9.38 -26.73
CA ASP A 56 -0.43 -10.08 -27.27
C ASP A 56 -0.18 -11.59 -27.10
N LEU A 57 -0.81 -12.16 -26.06
CA LEU A 57 -0.60 -13.57 -25.68
C LEU A 57 -1.71 -14.44 -26.28
N LYS A 58 -1.32 -15.48 -27.02
CA LYS A 58 -2.22 -16.56 -27.45
C LYS A 58 -2.03 -17.74 -26.50
N VAL A 59 -3.04 -18.03 -25.67
CA VAL A 59 -2.95 -19.01 -24.58
C VAL A 59 -3.95 -20.15 -24.77
N ASP A 60 -3.51 -21.38 -24.51
CA ASP A 60 -4.31 -22.60 -24.48
C ASP A 60 -4.04 -23.36 -23.17
N PHE A 61 -5.06 -23.49 -22.33
CA PHE A 61 -4.99 -24.17 -21.03
C PHE A 61 -5.86 -25.42 -21.04
N ASN A 62 -5.27 -26.58 -20.75
CA ASN A 62 -5.99 -27.83 -20.57
C ASN A 62 -6.24 -28.10 -19.07
N PRO A 63 -7.50 -28.07 -18.59
CA PRO A 63 -7.80 -28.22 -17.17
C PRO A 63 -7.61 -29.66 -16.66
N SER A 64 -7.79 -30.67 -17.51
CA SER A 64 -7.65 -32.08 -17.13
C SER A 64 -6.20 -32.46 -16.89
N THR A 65 -5.28 -31.96 -17.73
CA THR A 65 -3.84 -32.23 -17.60
C THR A 65 -3.09 -31.15 -16.82
N ARG A 66 -3.72 -29.98 -16.62
CA ARG A 66 -3.12 -28.75 -16.08
C ARG A 66 -1.99 -28.20 -16.94
N LEU A 67 -1.93 -28.57 -18.22
CA LEU A 67 -0.93 -28.05 -19.15
C LEU A 67 -1.36 -26.69 -19.69
N LEU A 68 -0.50 -25.69 -19.53
CA LEU A 68 -0.62 -24.36 -20.13
C LEU A 68 0.39 -24.24 -21.27
N LYS A 69 -0.06 -23.88 -22.47
CA LYS A 69 0.81 -23.62 -23.63
C LYS A 69 0.34 -22.37 -24.37
N GLY A 70 1.22 -21.78 -25.18
CA GLY A 70 0.89 -20.55 -25.89
C GLY A 70 2.04 -20.00 -26.71
N LYS A 71 1.80 -18.87 -27.36
CA LYS A 71 2.81 -18.09 -28.09
C LYS A 71 2.66 -16.62 -27.75
N VAL A 72 3.78 -15.91 -27.72
CA VAL A 72 3.85 -14.45 -27.67
C VAL A 72 4.26 -13.97 -29.06
N ASP A 73 3.54 -12.99 -29.59
CA ASP A 73 3.91 -12.27 -30.81
C ASP A 73 4.84 -11.08 -30.47
#